data_AF-A0AAW0NIM4-F1
#
_entry.id   AF-A0AAW0NIM4-F1
#
_cell.length_a   1.000
_cell.length_b   1.000
_cell.length_c   1.000
_cell.angle_alpha   90.00
_cell.angle_beta   90.00
_cell.angle_gamma   90.00
#
_symmetry.space_group_name_H-M   'P 1'
#
loop_
_entity.id
_entity.type
_entity.pdbx_description
1 polymer ?
#
loop_
_entity_poly.entity_id
_entity_poly.type
_entity_poly.pdbx_seq_one_letter_code
_entity_poly.pdbx_strand_id
1 'polypeptide(L)'
;MERRRKRSFSLRILQQLVQQDSSHPKSEHVCGHRGPSRRRASYKFYVDGQWTHDPAEPVITSQMGTVNNIIQVKKTDFEVFDALMVDSQKCSDMSDLSSSPPGPYHQDAYVPKQEEKFKSPPILPPHLLQVILNKDTGISCDPALLPEPNHVMLNHLYALSIKDGVMVLSATHRYKKKYVTTLLYKPI
;
A
#
# COMPACT_ATOMS: atom_id res chain seq x y z
N MET A 1 -6.29 4.02 11.27
CA MET A 1 -5.35 4.08 12.44
C MET A 1 -5.46 2.85 13.35
N GLU A 2 -6.64 2.26 13.52
CA GLU A 2 -6.90 1.06 14.35
C GLU A 2 -5.99 -0.16 14.06
N ARG A 3 -5.73 -0.48 12.79
CA ARG A 3 -4.98 -1.69 12.40
C ARG A 3 -3.48 -1.65 12.72
N ARG A 4 -2.87 -0.46 12.73
CA ARG A 4 -1.46 -0.28 13.17
C ARG A 4 -1.32 -0.47 14.69
N ARG A 5 -2.37 -0.14 15.46
CA ARG A 5 -2.41 -0.38 16.91
C ARG A 5 -2.48 -1.88 17.22
N LYS A 6 -3.27 -2.65 16.48
CA LYS A 6 -3.37 -4.12 16.64
C LYS A 6 -2.04 -4.84 16.39
N ARG A 7 -1.29 -4.48 15.34
CA ARG A 7 0.06 -5.02 15.08
C ARG A 7 1.03 -4.71 16.22
N SER A 8 1.01 -3.48 16.75
CA SER A 8 1.86 -3.11 17.89
C SER A 8 1.49 -3.88 19.16
N PHE A 9 0.21 -4.20 19.37
CA PHE A 9 -0.25 -4.87 20.59
C PHE A 9 0.04 -6.38 20.58
N SER A 10 -0.22 -7.06 19.45
CA SER A 10 0.11 -8.48 19.28
C SER A 10 1.62 -8.74 19.35
N LEU A 11 2.44 -7.85 18.75
CA LEU A 11 3.89 -7.91 18.89
C LEU A 11 4.36 -7.64 20.33
N ARG A 12 3.73 -6.73 21.07
CA ARG A 12 4.06 -6.49 22.50
C ARG A 12 3.76 -7.70 23.36
N ILE A 13 2.61 -8.36 23.16
CA ILE A 13 2.26 -9.60 23.87
C ILE A 13 3.24 -10.72 23.51
N LEU A 14 3.62 -10.85 22.24
CA LEU A 14 4.68 -11.78 21.80
C LEU A 14 6.03 -11.45 22.46
N GLN A 15 6.40 -10.17 22.54
CA GLN A 15 7.63 -9.72 23.20
C GLN A 15 7.61 -10.02 24.71
N GLN A 16 6.49 -9.75 25.40
CA GLN A 16 6.32 -10.04 26.84
C GLN A 16 6.19 -11.55 27.14
N LEU A 17 5.71 -12.36 26.19
CA LEU A 17 5.71 -13.83 26.35
C LEU A 17 7.10 -14.45 26.06
N VAL A 18 7.94 -13.77 25.29
CA VAL A 18 9.33 -14.17 24.98
C VAL A 18 10.31 -13.65 26.03
N GLN A 19 10.08 -12.46 26.58
CA GLN A 19 10.86 -11.87 27.67
C GLN A 19 10.08 -12.04 28.97
N GLN A 20 10.44 -13.06 29.77
CA GLN A 20 10.26 -12.95 31.22
C GLN A 20 11.21 -11.84 31.69
N ASP A 21 10.82 -10.57 31.52
CA ASP A 21 11.53 -9.48 32.18
C ASP A 21 10.55 -8.48 32.78
N SER A 22 10.69 -8.36 34.08
CA SER A 22 9.95 -7.50 34.97
C SER A 22 10.42 -6.06 34.80
N SER A 23 9.56 -5.16 34.33
CA SER A 23 9.39 -3.78 34.83
C SER A 23 8.78 -2.84 33.77
N HIS A 24 7.45 -2.67 33.78
CA HIS A 24 6.82 -1.38 33.50
C HIS A 24 5.34 -1.40 33.91
N PRO A 25 4.85 -0.36 34.65
CA PRO A 25 3.52 -0.37 35.23
C PRO A 25 2.50 0.10 34.20
N LYS A 26 1.92 -0.85 33.46
CA LYS A 26 0.53 -0.76 32.99
C LYS A 26 -0.14 -2.04 33.44
N SER A 27 -1.27 -1.91 34.13
CA SER A 27 -1.95 -2.90 34.96
C SER A 27 -2.55 -4.08 34.17
N GLU A 28 -1.78 -4.71 33.31
CA GLU A 28 -2.21 -5.86 32.51
C GLU A 28 -1.27 -7.03 32.81
N HIS A 29 -1.65 -7.84 33.81
CA HIS A 29 -0.96 -9.09 34.09
C HIS A 29 -1.46 -10.14 33.11
N VAL A 30 -0.57 -10.64 32.25
CA VAL A 30 -0.87 -11.67 31.26
C VAL A 30 -0.28 -12.99 31.76
N CYS A 31 -1.13 -13.98 32.02
CA CYS A 31 -0.70 -15.33 32.39
C CYS A 31 -0.85 -16.27 31.19
N GLY A 32 0.20 -17.03 30.84
CA GLY A 32 0.23 -17.89 29.67
C GLY A 32 0.57 -19.35 30.00
N HIS A 33 -0.21 -20.29 29.48
CA HIS A 33 0.14 -21.71 29.47
C HIS A 33 0.64 -22.12 28.07
N ARG A 34 1.85 -22.67 27.98
CA ARG A 34 2.39 -23.26 26.75
C ARG A 34 1.87 -24.67 26.56
N GLY A 35 1.17 -24.92 25.45
CA GLY A 35 0.79 -26.26 25.02
C GLY A 35 1.97 -27.06 24.42
N PRO A 36 1.85 -28.39 24.32
CA PRO A 36 2.93 -29.29 23.84
C PRO A 36 3.36 -29.01 22.39
N SER A 37 2.50 -28.42 21.56
CA SER A 37 2.93 -27.75 20.33
C SER A 37 3.37 -26.32 20.66
N ARG A 38 4.66 -26.00 20.53
CA ARG A 38 5.29 -24.68 20.86
C ARG A 38 4.72 -23.43 20.13
N ARG A 39 3.50 -23.48 19.57
CA ARG A 39 2.93 -22.47 18.66
C ARG A 39 1.55 -21.94 19.04
N ARG A 40 0.96 -22.39 20.16
CA ARG A 40 -0.34 -21.91 20.62
C ARG A 40 -0.29 -21.59 22.11
N ALA A 41 -0.75 -20.40 22.48
CA ALA A 41 -0.77 -19.93 23.86
C ALA A 41 -2.15 -19.36 24.20
N SER A 42 -2.66 -19.70 25.38
CA SER A 42 -3.87 -19.09 25.94
C SER A 42 -3.49 -18.02 26.97
N TYR A 43 -4.24 -16.92 27.00
CA TYR A 43 -3.98 -15.80 27.91
C TYR A 43 -5.28 -15.14 28.38
N LYS A 44 -5.18 -14.37 29.45
CA LYS A 44 -6.29 -13.60 30.04
C LYS A 44 -5.75 -12.32 30.66
N PHE A 45 -6.56 -11.27 30.71
CA PHE A 45 -6.18 -9.98 31.29
C PHE A 45 -6.73 -9.86 32.70
N TYR A 46 -5.95 -9.26 33.59
CA TYR A 46 -6.42 -8.87 34.92
C TYR A 46 -6.46 -7.35 35.01
N VAL A 47 -7.67 -6.78 34.92
CA VAL A 47 -7.93 -5.34 34.84
C VAL A 47 -8.86 -4.96 35.98
N ASP A 48 -8.51 -3.93 36.75
CA ASP A 48 -9.32 -3.42 37.88
C ASP A 48 -9.76 -4.49 38.90
N GLY A 49 -8.89 -5.48 39.16
CA GLY A 49 -9.19 -6.56 40.10
C GLY A 49 -10.06 -7.68 39.53
N GLN A 50 -10.36 -7.66 38.23
CA GLN A 50 -11.22 -8.64 37.57
C GLN A 50 -10.51 -9.31 36.38
N TRP A 51 -10.71 -10.63 36.26
CA TRP A 51 -10.22 -11.41 35.13
C TRP A 51 -11.13 -11.24 33.92
N THR A 52 -10.63 -10.57 32.88
CA THR A 52 -11.36 -10.28 31.64
C THR A 52 -10.63 -10.80 30.39
N HIS A 53 -11.32 -10.84 29.26
CA HIS A 53 -10.77 -11.22 27.95
C HIS A 53 -11.08 -10.12 26.92
N ASP A 54 -10.29 -10.02 25.86
CA ASP A 54 -10.57 -9.14 24.73
C ASP A 54 -11.63 -9.77 23.82
N PRO A 55 -12.82 -9.15 23.64
CA PRO A 55 -13.87 -9.69 22.78
C PRO A 55 -13.54 -9.60 21.27
N ALA A 56 -12.53 -8.82 20.88
CA ALA A 56 -12.11 -8.67 19.48
C ALA A 56 -11.13 -9.77 19.02
N GLU A 57 -10.59 -10.55 19.95
CA GLU A 57 -9.58 -11.58 19.69
C GLU A 57 -10.17 -13.00 19.88
N PRO A 58 -9.61 -14.02 19.20
CA PRO A 58 -10.08 -15.40 19.35
C PRO A 58 -10.02 -15.88 20.81
N VAL A 59 -10.98 -16.69 21.20
CA VAL A 59 -11.08 -17.27 22.55
C VAL A 59 -11.14 -18.79 22.52
N ILE A 60 -10.78 -19.41 23.64
CA ILE A 60 -10.98 -20.82 23.94
C ILE A 60 -11.64 -20.95 25.32
N THR A 61 -12.64 -21.83 25.42
CA THR A 61 -13.34 -22.12 26.67
C THR A 61 -12.83 -23.44 27.24
N SER A 62 -12.36 -23.41 28.49
CA SER A 62 -11.92 -24.60 29.21
C SER A 62 -13.12 -25.47 29.60
N GLN A 63 -12.87 -26.75 29.90
CA GLN A 63 -13.90 -27.70 30.38
C GLN A 63 -14.60 -27.22 31.66
N MET A 64 -13.94 -26.37 32.45
CA MET A 64 -14.48 -25.77 33.67
C MET A 64 -15.22 -24.44 33.42
N GLY A 65 -15.49 -24.06 32.16
CA GLY A 65 -16.23 -22.85 31.79
C GLY A 65 -15.40 -21.58 31.70
N THR A 66 -14.11 -21.61 32.04
CA THR A 66 -13.23 -20.43 31.95
C THR A 66 -12.94 -20.05 30.50
N VAL A 67 -13.26 -18.81 30.12
CA VAL A 67 -12.93 -18.22 28.82
C VAL A 67 -11.59 -17.50 28.88
N ASN A 68 -10.69 -17.84 27.95
CA ASN A 68 -9.37 -17.24 27.76
C ASN A 68 -9.20 -16.83 26.29
N ASN A 69 -8.48 -15.75 26.01
CA ASN A 69 -8.03 -15.48 24.64
C ASN A 69 -6.98 -16.50 24.19
N ILE A 70 -6.83 -16.68 22.89
CA ILE A 70 -5.86 -17.60 22.29
C ILE A 70 -5.09 -16.91 21.16
N ILE A 71 -3.77 -17.09 21.17
CA ILE A 71 -2.88 -16.65 20.11
C ILE A 71 -2.16 -17.84 19.49
N GLN A 72 -2.06 -17.83 18.16
CA GLN A 72 -1.29 -18.80 17.40
C GLN A 72 -0.10 -18.10 16.77
N VAL A 73 1.10 -18.52 17.18
CA VAL A 73 2.37 -18.02 16.64
C VAL A 73 2.77 -18.90 15.48
N LYS A 74 2.68 -18.37 14.27
CA LYS A 74 3.10 -19.06 13.04
C LYS A 74 4.59 -18.82 12.82
N LYS A 75 5.19 -19.70 12.01
CA LYS A 75 6.59 -19.52 11.57
C LYS A 75 6.76 -18.22 10.77
N THR A 76 5.74 -17.86 9.98
CA THR A 76 5.72 -16.64 9.16
C THR A 76 5.77 -15.37 10.00
N ASP A 77 5.38 -15.41 11.27
CA ASP A 77 5.33 -14.23 12.13
C ASP A 77 6.74 -13.78 12.60
N PHE A 78 7.75 -14.62 12.38
CA PHE A 78 9.15 -14.31 12.69
C PHE A 78 9.89 -13.65 11.52
N GLU A 79 9.40 -13.84 10.29
CA GLU A 79 10.01 -13.30 9.08
C GLU A 79 9.16 -12.15 8.55
N VAL A 80 9.73 -10.95 8.45
CA VAL A 80 8.97 -9.73 8.15
C VAL A 80 8.24 -9.82 6.81
N PHE A 81 8.88 -10.37 5.77
CA PHE A 81 8.27 -10.51 4.45
C PHE A 81 7.13 -11.52 4.45
N ASP A 82 7.29 -12.64 5.14
CA ASP A 82 6.25 -13.68 5.24
C ASP A 82 5.05 -13.18 6.05
N ALA A 83 5.29 -12.48 7.16
CA ALA A 83 4.24 -11.85 7.95
C ALA A 83 3.45 -10.82 7.11
N LEU A 84 4.15 -9.99 6.33
CA LEU A 84 3.53 -9.00 5.45
C LEU A 84 2.72 -9.66 4.33
N MET A 85 3.21 -10.76 3.76
CA MET A 85 2.50 -11.52 2.72
C MET A 85 1.23 -12.19 3.26
N VAL A 86 1.28 -12.81 4.44
CA VAL A 86 0.10 -13.41 5.06
C VAL A 86 -0.96 -12.36 5.40
N ASP A 87 -0.52 -11.17 5.83
CA ASP A 87 -1.43 -10.07 6.14
C ASP A 87 -2.01 -9.39 4.90
N SER A 88 -1.25 -9.30 3.81
CA SER A 88 -1.76 -8.75 2.54
C SER A 88 -2.84 -9.63 1.95
N GLN A 89 -2.72 -10.96 2.06
CA GLN A 89 -3.75 -11.91 1.61
C GLN A 89 -5.04 -11.83 2.43
N LYS A 90 -4.95 -11.53 3.73
CA LYS A 90 -6.14 -11.32 4.59
C LYS A 90 -6.90 -10.04 4.27
N CYS A 91 -6.22 -9.05 3.70
CA CYS A 91 -6.85 -7.86 3.16
C CYS A 91 -7.18 -8.13 1.69
N SER A 92 -8.38 -8.61 1.41
CA SER A 92 -8.89 -8.84 0.04
C SER A 92 -9.00 -7.55 -0.83
N ASP A 93 -8.37 -6.46 -0.41
CA ASP A 93 -8.45 -5.12 -0.97
C ASP A 93 -7.06 -4.69 -1.51
N MET A 94 -6.30 -5.66 -2.03
CA MET A 94 -5.02 -5.42 -2.72
C MET A 94 -5.22 -5.00 -4.19
N SER A 95 -6.46 -5.05 -4.70
CA SER A 95 -6.83 -4.52 -6.01
C SER A 95 -6.46 -3.05 -6.19
N ASP A 96 -6.47 -2.27 -5.10
CA ASP A 96 -6.14 -0.83 -5.12
C ASP A 96 -4.63 -0.53 -5.21
N LEU A 97 -3.76 -1.54 -5.06
CA LEU A 97 -2.30 -1.37 -5.23
C LEU A 97 -1.79 -1.80 -6.60
N SER A 98 -2.63 -2.43 -7.42
CA SER A 98 -2.29 -2.77 -8.79
C SER A 98 -2.29 -1.49 -9.64
N SER A 99 -1.22 -1.26 -10.40
CA SER A 99 -1.17 -0.19 -11.40
C SER A 99 -2.12 -0.43 -12.58
N SER A 100 -2.66 -1.64 -12.71
CA SER A 100 -3.69 -2.00 -13.68
C SER A 100 -5.04 -2.11 -12.99
N PRO A 101 -6.14 -1.66 -13.64
CA PRO A 101 -7.49 -1.84 -13.12
C PRO A 101 -7.76 -3.30 -12.72
N PRO A 102 -8.54 -3.55 -11.65
CA PRO A 102 -8.90 -4.89 -11.26
C PRO A 102 -9.77 -5.57 -12.33
N GLY A 103 -9.52 -6.86 -12.57
CA GLY A 103 -10.29 -7.68 -13.50
C GLY A 103 -9.66 -7.83 -14.90
N PRO A 104 -10.25 -8.67 -15.76
CA PRO A 104 -9.80 -8.84 -17.14
C PRO A 104 -10.14 -7.61 -17.99
N TYR A 105 -9.33 -7.33 -19.00
CA TYR A 105 -9.64 -6.32 -20.02
C TYR A 105 -10.81 -6.81 -20.89
N HIS A 106 -11.82 -5.95 -21.10
CA HIS A 106 -12.96 -6.20 -21.97
C HIS A 106 -13.16 -5.03 -22.95
N GLN A 107 -13.94 -5.27 -24.00
CA GLN A 107 -14.27 -4.25 -25.01
C GLN A 107 -15.64 -3.60 -24.78
N ASP A 108 -16.43 -4.14 -23.85
CA ASP A 108 -17.75 -3.59 -23.54
C ASP A 108 -17.64 -2.16 -22.99
N ALA A 109 -18.53 -1.28 -23.45
CA ALA A 109 -18.57 0.09 -23.00
C ALA A 109 -18.89 0.16 -21.50
N TYR A 110 -18.19 1.04 -20.78
CA TYR A 110 -18.46 1.27 -19.37
C TYR A 110 -19.86 1.88 -19.18
N VAL A 111 -20.66 1.28 -18.31
CA VAL A 111 -21.98 1.80 -17.92
C VAL A 111 -21.85 2.49 -16.55
N PRO A 112 -21.97 3.84 -16.48
CA PRO A 112 -21.82 4.56 -15.23
C PRO A 112 -22.84 4.13 -14.17
N LYS A 113 -22.36 3.77 -12.98
CA LYS A 113 -23.22 3.48 -11.83
C LYS A 113 -23.87 4.78 -11.32
N GLN A 114 -25.07 4.67 -10.74
CA GLN A 114 -25.81 5.85 -10.24
C GLN A 114 -25.02 6.65 -9.17
N GLU A 115 -24.17 5.98 -8.39
CA GLU A 115 -23.30 6.58 -7.36
C GLU A 115 -22.11 7.38 -7.93
N GLU A 116 -21.72 7.13 -9.19
CA GLU A 116 -20.59 7.78 -9.85
C GLU A 116 -21.01 9.00 -10.67
N LYS A 117 -22.30 9.14 -10.97
CA LYS A 117 -22.84 10.26 -11.77
C LYS A 117 -22.54 11.64 -11.19
N PHE A 118 -22.25 11.73 -9.90
CA PHE A 118 -21.98 12.99 -9.20
C PHE A 118 -20.50 13.26 -8.92
N LYS A 119 -19.59 12.37 -9.35
CA LYS A 119 -18.16 12.57 -9.17
C LYS A 119 -17.59 13.31 -10.38
N SER A 120 -17.15 14.55 -10.19
CA SER A 120 -16.42 15.27 -11.22
C SER A 120 -15.08 14.59 -11.53
N PRO A 121 -14.59 14.65 -12.77
CA PRO A 121 -13.26 14.15 -13.09
C PRO A 121 -12.19 14.90 -12.25
N PRO A 122 -11.05 14.25 -11.97
CA PRO A 122 -9.97 14.91 -11.24
C PRO A 122 -9.45 16.12 -12.01
N ILE A 123 -9.05 17.15 -11.27
CA ILE A 123 -8.46 18.35 -11.83
C ILE A 123 -7.11 18.01 -12.46
N LEU A 124 -6.84 18.55 -13.65
CA LEU A 124 -5.57 18.37 -14.34
C LEU A 124 -4.40 18.86 -13.45
N PRO A 125 -3.41 18.01 -13.12
CA PRO A 125 -2.24 18.44 -12.38
C PRO A 125 -1.47 19.51 -13.17
N PRO A 126 -1.14 20.67 -12.57
CA PRO A 126 -0.50 21.78 -13.29
C PRO A 126 0.90 21.44 -13.84
N HIS A 127 1.55 20.41 -13.29
CA HIS A 127 2.84 19.91 -13.76
C HIS A 127 2.80 19.43 -15.22
N LEU A 128 1.66 18.91 -15.70
CA LEU A 128 1.49 18.46 -17.08
C LEU A 128 1.39 19.62 -18.08
N LEU A 129 1.25 20.86 -17.61
CA LEU A 129 1.26 22.05 -18.46
C LEU A 129 2.69 22.55 -18.73
N GLN A 130 3.70 22.05 -18.01
CA GLN A 130 5.09 22.48 -18.13
C GLN A 130 5.82 21.75 -19.27
N VAL A 131 5.44 22.01 -20.51
CA VAL A 131 6.02 21.37 -21.70
C VAL A 131 7.52 21.68 -21.81
N ILE A 132 8.39 20.67 -21.68
CA ILE A 132 9.85 20.86 -21.71
C ILE A 132 10.38 21.32 -23.06
N LEU A 133 9.66 20.99 -24.14
CA LEU A 133 10.01 21.41 -25.51
C LEU A 133 9.68 22.88 -25.77
N ASN A 134 8.84 23.51 -24.93
CA ASN A 134 8.51 24.93 -25.03
C ASN A 134 9.43 25.79 -24.16
N LYS A 135 10.41 25.20 -23.47
CA LYS A 135 11.36 25.93 -22.63
C LYS A 135 12.54 26.34 -23.48
N ASP A 136 12.93 27.61 -23.38
CA ASP A 136 14.13 28.10 -24.02
C ASP A 136 15.36 27.46 -23.39
N THR A 137 16.18 26.81 -24.22
CA THR A 137 17.51 26.36 -23.85
C THR A 137 18.50 27.50 -24.10
N GLY A 138 19.42 27.75 -23.18
CA GLY A 138 20.42 28.81 -23.34
C GLY A 138 21.22 28.68 -24.63
N ILE A 139 21.53 29.80 -25.29
CA ILE A 139 22.13 29.85 -26.64
C ILE A 139 23.52 29.17 -26.69
N SER A 140 24.16 28.94 -25.54
CA SER A 140 25.49 28.36 -25.41
C SER A 140 25.53 26.84 -25.24
N CYS A 141 24.39 26.14 -25.11
CA CYS A 141 24.35 24.69 -24.97
C CYS A 141 23.97 23.97 -26.27
N ASP A 142 24.30 22.68 -26.36
CA ASP A 142 23.93 21.81 -27.48
C ASP A 142 22.39 21.82 -27.68
N PRO A 143 21.87 22.11 -28.88
CA PRO A 143 20.44 22.16 -29.18
C PRO A 143 19.68 20.85 -28.90
N ALA A 144 20.37 19.71 -28.85
CA ALA A 144 19.75 18.42 -28.52
C ALA A 144 19.55 18.21 -27.00
N LEU A 145 20.12 19.08 -26.15
CA LEU A 145 20.02 18.97 -24.70
C LEU A 145 18.77 19.68 -24.20
N LEU A 146 17.98 18.94 -23.42
CA LEU A 146 16.81 19.45 -22.72
C LEU A 146 17.09 19.54 -21.21
N PRO A 147 16.43 20.46 -20.49
CA PRO A 147 16.49 20.50 -19.04
C PRO A 147 15.93 19.21 -18.41
N GLU A 148 16.32 18.92 -17.17
CA GLU A 148 15.83 17.73 -16.46
C GLU A 148 14.29 17.79 -16.29
N PRO A 149 13.53 16.79 -16.79
CA PRO A 149 12.09 16.77 -16.67
C PRO A 149 11.65 16.37 -15.26
N ASN A 150 10.46 16.81 -14.85
CA ASN A 150 9.83 16.29 -13.63
C ASN A 150 9.38 14.83 -13.87
N HIS A 151 9.56 13.94 -12.89
CA HIS A 151 9.16 12.54 -13.03
C HIS A 151 7.65 12.35 -13.34
N VAL A 152 6.80 13.29 -12.92
CA VAL A 152 5.34 13.24 -13.12
C VAL A 152 4.93 13.45 -14.57
N MET A 153 5.73 14.16 -15.38
CA MET A 153 5.40 14.40 -16.81
C MET A 153 5.89 13.29 -17.74
N LEU A 154 6.63 12.31 -17.22
CA LEU A 154 7.14 11.19 -18.02
C LEU A 154 5.99 10.29 -18.47
N ASN A 155 6.13 9.69 -19.65
CA ASN A 155 5.12 8.82 -20.29
C ASN A 155 3.78 9.52 -20.61
N HIS A 156 3.71 10.85 -20.50
CA HIS A 156 2.59 11.64 -21.01
C HIS A 156 2.83 12.06 -22.45
N LEU A 157 1.78 11.97 -23.27
CA LEU A 157 1.81 12.36 -24.67
C LEU A 157 1.56 13.87 -24.81
N TYR A 158 2.46 14.55 -25.52
CA TYR A 158 2.29 15.92 -25.98
C TYR A 158 2.15 15.92 -27.49
N ALA A 159 1.23 16.73 -28.02
CA ALA A 159 0.98 16.84 -29.44
C ALA A 159 0.97 18.30 -29.86
N LEU A 160 1.52 18.58 -31.05
CA LEU A 160 1.27 19.85 -31.72
C LEU A 160 -0.04 19.78 -32.50
N SER A 161 -0.64 20.93 -32.75
CA SER A 161 -1.77 21.03 -33.68
C SER A 161 -1.34 20.53 -35.06
N ILE A 162 -2.16 19.69 -35.67
CA ILE A 162 -1.91 19.14 -37.00
C ILE A 162 -1.82 20.30 -37.99
N LYS A 163 -0.76 20.30 -38.80
CA LYS A 163 -0.53 21.32 -39.83
C LYS A 163 0.04 20.64 -41.08
N ASP A 164 -0.39 21.09 -42.25
CA ASP A 164 0.09 20.63 -43.56
C ASP A 164 0.00 19.10 -43.75
N GLY A 165 -1.06 18.47 -43.20
CA GLY A 165 -1.26 17.03 -43.31
C GLY A 165 -0.31 16.18 -42.46
N VAL A 166 0.38 16.78 -41.49
CA VAL A 166 1.32 16.08 -40.59
C VAL A 166 0.91 16.25 -39.14
N MET A 167 0.83 15.14 -38.43
CA MET A 167 0.72 15.08 -36.98
C MET A 167 2.11 14.97 -36.35
N VAL A 168 2.35 15.76 -35.30
CA VAL A 168 3.59 15.69 -34.52
C VAL A 168 3.24 15.29 -33.09
N LEU A 169 3.76 14.13 -32.68
CA LEU A 169 3.61 13.58 -31.35
C LEU A 169 4.94 13.60 -30.62
N SER A 170 4.92 13.77 -29.31
CA SER A 170 6.11 13.68 -28.48
C SER A 170 5.82 13.08 -27.12
N ALA A 171 6.81 12.40 -26.56
CA ALA A 171 6.76 11.88 -25.20
C ALA A 171 8.18 11.77 -24.63
N THR A 172 8.30 12.01 -23.33
CA THR A 172 9.57 11.85 -22.61
C THR A 172 9.57 10.55 -21.83
N HIS A 173 10.56 9.71 -22.10
CA HIS A 173 10.75 8.42 -21.45
C HIS A 173 12.05 8.41 -20.65
N ARG A 174 12.05 7.65 -19.55
CA ARG A 174 13.24 7.41 -18.74
C ARG A 174 13.87 6.08 -19.12
N TYR A 175 15.14 6.12 -19.54
CA TYR A 175 15.98 4.94 -19.71
C TYR A 175 17.07 4.93 -18.62
N LYS A 176 16.97 4.01 -17.66
CA LYS A 176 17.81 3.96 -16.45
C LYS A 176 17.77 5.31 -15.71
N LYS A 177 18.88 6.06 -15.73
CA LYS A 177 19.06 7.37 -15.08
C LYS A 177 19.10 8.53 -16.10
N LYS A 178 18.68 8.29 -17.35
CA LYS A 178 18.68 9.27 -18.43
C LYS A 178 17.26 9.46 -18.96
N TYR A 179 17.01 10.61 -19.54
CA TYR A 179 15.71 10.98 -20.11
C TYR A 179 15.88 11.22 -21.61
N VAL A 180 14.93 10.73 -22.39
CA VAL A 180 14.90 10.88 -23.85
C VAL A 180 13.52 11.39 -24.23
N THR A 181 13.49 12.51 -24.96
CA THR A 181 12.25 13.04 -25.54
C THR A 181 12.25 12.68 -27.02
N THR A 182 11.29 11.85 -27.42
CA THR A 182 11.15 11.41 -28.80
C THR A 182 10.06 12.21 -29.48
N LEU A 183 10.31 12.66 -30.71
CA LEU A 183 9.30 13.28 -31.58
C LEU A 183 8.99 12.32 -32.74
N LEU A 184 7.71 12.12 -33.03
CA LEU A 184 7.22 11.33 -34.14
C LEU A 184 6.42 12.23 -35.08
N TYR A 185 6.90 12.35 -36.32
CA TYR A 185 6.19 13.00 -37.41
C TYR A 185 5.48 11.93 -38.24
N LYS A 186 4.16 12.01 -38.31
CA LYS A 186 3.33 11.02 -39.02
C LYS A 186 2.33 11.74 -39.94
N PRO A 187 2.34 11.48 -41.26
CA PRO A 187 1.30 11.95 -42.17
C PRO A 187 -0.08 11.41 -41.76
N ILE A 188 -1.12 12.21 -41.97
CA ILE A 188 -2.53 11.83 -41.76
C ILE A 188 -3.21 11.38 -43.05
#